data_AF-A0A2N1QDW5-F1
#
_entry.id   AF-A0A2N1QDW5-F1
#
_cell.length_a   1.000
_cell.length_b   1.000
_cell.length_c   1.000
_cell.angle_alpha   90.00
_cell.angle_beta   90.00
_cell.angle_gamma   90.00
#
_symmetry.space_group_name_H-M   'P 1'
#
loop_
_entity.id
_entity.type
_entity.pdbx_description
1 polymer ?
#
loop_
_entity_poly.entity_id
_entity_poly.type
_entity_poly.pdbx_seq_one_letter_code
_entity_poly.pdbx_strand_id
1 'polypeptide(L)'
;MTIKKFMTFDLLVLTLLAVLVDVIGYFASLSDLVFLYVSLSIPVILIAYIRWGYKALVINLVIIILHLILYRGIQVLPMIVYLLSLGSISVSMIWFKLVKKNGIKDEVLLITLYFLTAYTTLFLLQAFAQYLEGGEIQWITLLIRHSVNIILGWVILVIASKQQDLMVDMHSYLLKQIEERKKEEKYDYGK
;
A
#
# COMPACT_ATOMS: atom_id res chain seq x y z
N MET A 1 -3.12 -8.57 25.24
CA MET A 1 -2.77 -9.08 23.89
C MET A 1 -1.31 -8.74 23.61
N THR A 2 -0.50 -9.63 23.04
CA THR A 2 0.91 -9.30 22.74
C THR A 2 1.00 -8.43 21.48
N ILE A 3 2.05 -7.61 21.35
CA ILE A 3 2.30 -6.79 20.15
C ILE A 3 2.29 -7.65 18.88
N LYS A 4 2.84 -8.87 18.95
CA LYS A 4 2.82 -9.83 17.83
C LYS A 4 1.39 -10.21 17.42
N LYS A 5 0.50 -10.51 18.37
CA LYS A 5 -0.90 -10.85 18.08
C LYS A 5 -1.64 -9.66 17.44
N PHE A 6 -1.42 -8.44 17.94
CA PHE A 6 -2.04 -7.24 17.38
C PHE A 6 -1.55 -6.99 15.95
N MET A 7 -0.25 -7.09 15.71
CA MET A 7 0.36 -6.96 14.38
C MET A 7 -0.21 -7.95 13.38
N THR A 8 -0.35 -9.23 13.75
CA THR A 8 -0.93 -10.24 12.87
C THR A 8 -2.38 -9.90 12.51
N PHE A 9 -3.17 -9.48 13.50
CA PHE A 9 -4.57 -9.08 13.25
C PHE A 9 -4.67 -7.85 12.34
N ASP A 10 -3.88 -6.81 12.61
CA ASP A 10 -3.88 -5.59 11.82
C ASP A 10 -3.44 -5.83 10.37
N LEU A 11 -2.35 -6.59 10.17
CA LEU A 11 -1.90 -6.98 8.83
C LEU A 11 -2.93 -7.86 8.11
N LEU A 12 -3.63 -8.74 8.81
CA LEU A 12 -4.71 -9.55 8.22
C LEU A 12 -5.86 -8.68 7.74
N VAL A 13 -6.32 -7.72 8.55
CA VAL A 13 -7.38 -6.78 8.16
C VAL A 13 -6.97 -5.94 6.96
N LEU A 14 -5.75 -5.37 6.98
CA LEU A 14 -5.23 -4.59 5.85
C LEU A 14 -5.06 -5.44 4.59
N THR A 15 -4.63 -6.69 4.73
CA THR A 15 -4.53 -7.63 3.59
C THR A 15 -5.91 -7.91 3.00
N LEU A 16 -6.91 -8.21 3.84
CA LEU A 16 -8.28 -8.43 3.38
C LEU A 16 -8.84 -7.21 2.65
N LEU A 17 -8.62 -6.01 3.20
CA LEU A 17 -9.06 -4.77 2.55
C LEU A 17 -8.38 -4.58 1.19
N ALA A 18 -7.07 -4.77 1.10
CA ALA A 18 -6.33 -4.66 -0.16
C ALA A 18 -6.82 -5.67 -1.21
N VAL A 19 -7.03 -6.93 -0.80
CA VAL A 19 -7.57 -7.99 -1.67
C VAL A 19 -8.98 -7.65 -2.15
N LEU A 20 -9.88 -7.25 -1.25
CA LEU A 20 -11.27 -6.93 -1.59
C LEU A 20 -11.34 -5.81 -2.63
N VAL A 21 -10.58 -4.75 -2.41
CA VAL A 21 -10.53 -3.61 -3.33
C VAL A 21 -10.02 -4.03 -4.72
N ASP A 22 -8.94 -4.82 -4.81
CA ASP A 22 -8.41 -5.25 -6.10
C ASP A 22 -9.32 -6.26 -6.82
N VAL A 23 -10.00 -7.14 -6.07
CA VAL A 23 -11.02 -8.04 -6.63
C VAL A 23 -12.20 -7.26 -7.20
N ILE A 24 -12.70 -6.27 -6.47
CA ILE A 24 -13.76 -5.37 -6.98
C ILE A 24 -13.27 -4.63 -8.22
N GLY A 25 -12.04 -4.09 -8.19
CA GLY A 25 -11.41 -3.43 -9.32
C GLY A 25 -11.29 -4.32 -10.56
N TYR A 26 -10.93 -5.59 -10.38
CA TYR A 26 -10.88 -6.58 -11.45
C TYR A 26 -12.26 -6.81 -12.07
N PHE A 27 -13.29 -7.10 -11.27
CA PHE A 27 -14.64 -7.32 -11.82
C PHE A 27 -15.22 -6.06 -12.46
N ALA A 28 -14.93 -4.87 -11.93
CA ALA A 28 -15.30 -3.61 -12.58
C ALA A 28 -14.63 -3.46 -13.95
N SER A 29 -13.36 -3.88 -14.08
CA SER A 29 -12.63 -3.81 -15.35
C SER A 29 -13.13 -4.78 -16.44
N LEU A 30 -13.88 -5.81 -16.05
CA LEU A 30 -14.53 -6.75 -17.00
C LEU A 30 -15.84 -6.20 -17.58
N SER A 31 -16.43 -5.18 -16.96
CA SER A 31 -17.61 -4.49 -17.48
C SER A 31 -17.23 -3.43 -18.52
N ASP A 32 -18.20 -2.80 -19.19
CA ASP A 32 -17.98 -1.67 -20.13
C ASP A 32 -17.24 -0.47 -19.49
N LEU A 33 -16.99 -0.51 -18.18
CA LEU A 33 -16.12 0.38 -17.42
C LEU A 33 -14.62 0.04 -17.57
N VAL A 34 -14.18 -0.54 -18.69
CA VAL A 34 -12.78 -0.91 -19.00
C VAL A 34 -11.78 0.24 -18.76
N PHE A 35 -12.25 1.49 -18.87
CA PHE A 35 -11.45 2.70 -18.64
C PHE A 35 -11.17 2.98 -17.15
N LEU A 36 -11.93 2.39 -16.24
CA LEU A 36 -11.83 2.53 -14.79
C LEU A 36 -11.22 1.26 -14.18
N TYR A 37 -9.99 0.93 -14.55
CA TYR A 37 -9.22 0.01 -13.73
C TYR A 37 -8.90 0.73 -12.41
N VAL A 38 -9.59 0.38 -11.33
CA VAL A 38 -9.41 0.99 -10.00
C VAL A 38 -8.69 0.00 -9.09
N SER A 39 -7.39 0.22 -8.84
CA SER A 39 -6.59 -0.55 -7.87
C SER A 39 -6.22 0.36 -6.70
N LEU A 40 -7.04 0.30 -5.65
CA LEU A 40 -6.82 1.07 -4.41
C LEU A 40 -6.12 0.23 -3.33
N SER A 41 -5.51 -0.92 -3.67
CA SER A 41 -4.64 -1.65 -2.74
C SER A 41 -3.36 -0.88 -2.42
N ILE A 42 -2.89 -0.02 -3.35
CA ILE A 42 -1.68 0.82 -3.19
C ILE A 42 -1.74 1.66 -1.90
N PRO A 43 -2.74 2.53 -1.66
CA PRO A 43 -2.80 3.31 -0.41
C PRO A 43 -2.88 2.42 0.84
N VAL A 44 -3.54 1.25 0.78
CA VAL A 44 -3.60 0.30 1.90
C VAL A 44 -2.22 -0.26 2.23
N ILE A 45 -1.45 -0.66 1.21
CA ILE A 45 -0.07 -1.14 1.35
C ILE A 45 0.83 -0.05 1.96
N LEU A 46 0.70 1.18 1.48
CA LEU A 46 1.49 2.33 1.96
C LEU A 46 1.18 2.65 3.43
N ILE A 47 -0.10 2.61 3.83
CA ILE A 47 -0.49 2.72 5.24
C ILE A 47 0.15 1.59 6.06
N ALA A 48 0.10 0.36 5.57
CA ALA A 48 0.67 -0.80 6.26
C ALA A 48 2.20 -0.68 6.44
N TYR A 49 2.92 -0.13 5.46
CA TYR A 49 4.35 0.15 5.58
C TYR A 49 4.66 1.17 6.67
N ILE A 50 3.89 2.24 6.79
CA ILE A 50 4.08 3.20 7.90
C ILE A 50 3.85 2.50 9.25
N ARG A 51 2.82 1.66 9.33
CA ARG A 51 2.45 0.95 10.57
C ARG A 51 3.47 -0.08 11.00
N TRP A 52 3.94 -0.92 10.08
CA TRP A 52 4.72 -2.13 10.40
C TRP A 52 6.05 -2.28 9.65
N GLY A 53 6.39 -1.33 8.78
CA GLY A 53 7.61 -1.36 7.97
C GLY A 53 7.68 -2.60 7.08
N TYR A 54 8.85 -3.24 7.03
CA TYR A 54 9.12 -4.41 6.19
C TYR A 54 8.15 -5.59 6.43
N LYS A 55 7.52 -5.68 7.61
CA LYS A 55 6.59 -6.78 7.91
C LYS A 55 5.31 -6.71 7.07
N ALA A 56 4.94 -5.52 6.61
CA ALA A 56 3.82 -5.32 5.70
C ALA A 56 4.13 -5.76 4.25
N LEU A 57 5.36 -6.17 3.93
CA LEU A 57 5.68 -6.82 2.63
C LEU A 57 4.85 -8.07 2.38
N VAL A 58 4.32 -8.72 3.43
CA VAL A 58 3.39 -9.85 3.28
C VAL A 58 2.15 -9.47 2.44
N ILE A 59 1.68 -8.22 2.54
CA ILE A 59 0.52 -7.75 1.78
C ILE A 59 0.86 -7.74 0.28
N ASN A 60 2.04 -7.24 -0.10
CA ASN A 60 2.49 -7.29 -1.50
C ASN A 60 2.52 -8.72 -2.04
N LEU A 61 3.04 -9.66 -1.26
CA LEU A 61 3.11 -11.06 -1.70
C LEU A 61 1.72 -11.62 -1.96
N VAL A 62 0.75 -11.33 -1.09
CA VAL A 62 -0.64 -11.75 -1.27
C VAL A 62 -1.26 -11.10 -2.52
N ILE A 63 -1.04 -9.80 -2.73
CA ILE A 63 -1.54 -9.09 -3.91
C ILE A 63 -0.90 -9.60 -5.21
N ILE A 64 0.40 -9.91 -5.20
CA ILE A 64 1.10 -10.53 -6.33
C ILE A 64 0.48 -11.89 -6.67
N ILE A 65 0.24 -12.74 -5.67
CA ILE A 65 -0.41 -14.04 -5.86
C ILE A 65 -1.85 -13.86 -6.39
N LEU A 66 -2.59 -12.90 -5.84
CA LEU A 66 -3.94 -12.57 -6.30
C LEU A 66 -3.92 -12.19 -7.79
N HIS A 67 -3.03 -11.28 -8.20
CA HIS A 67 -2.94 -10.84 -9.59
C HIS A 67 -2.49 -11.96 -10.53
N LEU A 68 -1.61 -12.86 -10.09
CA LEU A 68 -1.26 -14.08 -10.82
C LEU A 68 -2.49 -14.98 -11.07
N ILE A 69 -3.43 -15.03 -10.13
CA ILE A 69 -4.67 -15.80 -10.27
C ILE A 69 -5.68 -15.09 -11.18
N LEU A 70 -5.84 -13.77 -11.04
CA LEU A 70 -6.85 -12.98 -11.76
C LEU A 70 -6.48 -12.71 -13.23
N TYR A 71 -5.21 -12.47 -13.52
CA TYR A 71 -4.72 -12.05 -14.86
C TYR A 71 -4.00 -13.19 -15.59
N ARG A 72 -4.64 -14.37 -15.63
CA ARG A 72 -4.13 -15.53 -16.40
C ARG A 72 -4.25 -15.24 -17.90
N GLY A 73 -3.19 -15.55 -18.67
CA GLY A 73 -3.20 -15.46 -20.14
C GLY A 73 -2.18 -14.49 -20.75
N ILE A 74 -1.47 -13.71 -19.93
CA ILE A 74 -0.34 -12.89 -20.37
C ILE A 74 0.87 -13.80 -20.63
N GLN A 75 1.72 -13.43 -21.59
CA GLN A 75 3.01 -14.09 -21.79
C GLN A 75 3.88 -14.05 -20.52
N VAL A 76 4.70 -15.09 -20.31
CA VAL A 76 5.44 -15.29 -19.05
C VAL A 76 6.32 -14.09 -18.69
N LEU A 77 7.07 -13.54 -19.64
CA LEU A 77 8.01 -12.45 -19.36
C LEU A 77 7.31 -11.12 -19.01
N PRO A 78 6.35 -10.61 -19.80
CA PRO A 78 5.54 -9.46 -19.40
C PRO A 78 4.81 -9.68 -18.07
N MET A 79 4.30 -10.89 -17.82
CA MET A 79 3.64 -11.22 -16.56
C MET A 79 4.60 -11.08 -15.35
N ILE A 80 5.82 -11.58 -15.45
CA ILE A 80 6.83 -11.43 -14.38
C ILE A 80 7.11 -9.95 -14.11
N VAL A 81 7.31 -9.14 -15.15
CA VAL A 81 7.57 -7.69 -14.99
C VAL A 81 6.37 -6.97 -14.40
N TYR A 82 5.15 -7.33 -14.81
CA TYR A 82 3.92 -6.82 -14.23
C TYR A 82 3.81 -7.16 -12.73
N LEU A 83 4.10 -8.41 -12.32
CA LEU A 83 4.09 -8.78 -10.90
C LEU A 83 5.19 -8.07 -10.10
N LEU A 84 6.37 -7.87 -10.69
CA LEU A 84 7.45 -7.07 -10.10
C LEU A 84 7.04 -5.61 -9.92
N SER A 85 6.18 -5.06 -10.79
CA SER A 85 5.64 -3.70 -10.63
C SER A 85 4.86 -3.53 -9.32
N LEU A 86 4.09 -4.54 -8.92
CA LEU A 86 3.36 -4.55 -7.64
C LEU A 86 4.34 -4.64 -6.46
N GLY A 87 5.40 -5.43 -6.61
CA GLY A 87 6.51 -5.50 -5.65
C GLY A 87 7.24 -4.16 -5.48
N SER A 88 7.35 -3.36 -6.55
CA SER A 88 8.09 -2.10 -6.55
C SER A 88 7.50 -1.01 -5.66
N ILE A 89 6.23 -1.13 -5.22
CA ILE A 89 5.61 -0.24 -4.23
C ILE A 89 6.48 -0.17 -2.95
N SER A 90 7.19 -1.25 -2.63
CA SER A 90 8.14 -1.33 -1.52
C SER A 90 9.29 -0.32 -1.58
N VAL A 91 9.62 0.25 -2.76
CA VAL A 91 10.63 1.30 -2.92
C VAL A 91 10.29 2.53 -2.08
N SER A 92 9.00 2.81 -1.85
CA SER A 92 8.57 3.90 -0.96
C SER A 92 9.13 3.80 0.47
N MET A 93 9.48 2.60 0.94
CA MET A 93 10.10 2.44 2.26
C MET A 93 11.49 3.08 2.36
N ILE A 94 12.11 3.52 1.26
CA ILE A 94 13.35 4.32 1.29
C ILE A 94 13.18 5.59 2.15
N TRP A 95 11.98 6.16 2.17
CA TRP A 95 11.64 7.32 2.99
C TRP A 95 11.82 7.07 4.49
N PHE A 96 11.71 5.83 4.97
CA PHE A 96 11.93 5.51 6.38
C PHE A 96 13.40 5.63 6.82
N LYS A 97 14.33 5.71 5.87
CA LYS A 97 15.74 6.05 6.14
C LYS A 97 15.99 7.55 6.19
N LEU A 98 15.15 8.35 5.52
CA LEU A 98 15.32 9.81 5.39
C LEU A 98 14.49 10.56 6.44
N VAL A 99 13.31 10.04 6.78
CA VAL A 99 12.33 10.69 7.65
C VAL A 99 11.75 9.66 8.63
N LYS A 100 11.45 10.09 9.86
CA LYS A 100 10.73 9.25 10.83
C LYS A 100 9.34 8.91 10.26
N LYS A 101 8.90 7.65 10.41
CA LYS A 101 7.60 7.20 9.86
C LYS A 101 6.43 8.10 10.25
N ASN A 102 6.38 8.54 11.50
CA ASN A 102 5.34 9.45 11.98
C ASN A 102 5.41 10.84 11.34
N GLY A 103 6.60 11.32 10.95
CA GLY A 103 6.74 12.61 10.27
C GLY A 103 6.18 12.61 8.85
N ILE A 104 6.08 11.45 8.21
CA ILE A 104 5.52 11.35 6.85
C ILE A 104 4.05 11.79 6.85
N LYS A 105 3.26 11.45 7.89
CA LYS A 105 1.83 11.82 7.95
C LYS A 105 1.57 13.28 8.31
N ASP A 106 2.57 13.98 8.84
CA ASP A 106 2.39 15.32 9.38
C ASP A 106 2.37 16.39 8.27
N GLU A 107 3.09 16.15 7.17
CA GLU A 107 3.22 17.09 6.05
C GLU A 107 2.64 16.52 4.75
N VAL A 108 1.71 17.26 4.12
CA VAL A 108 1.08 16.85 2.85
C VAL A 108 2.11 16.63 1.74
N LEU A 109 3.18 17.43 1.72
CA LEU A 109 4.28 17.26 0.76
C LEU A 109 4.98 15.92 0.94
N LEU A 110 5.30 15.52 2.18
CA LEU A 110 5.96 14.24 2.45
C LEU A 110 5.06 13.05 2.11
N ILE A 111 3.76 13.11 2.42
CA ILE A 111 2.78 12.09 1.99
C ILE A 111 2.76 11.98 0.47
N THR A 112 2.75 13.13 -0.22
CA THR A 112 2.69 13.19 -1.68
C THR A 112 3.94 12.58 -2.30
N LEU A 113 5.13 12.95 -1.82
CA LEU A 113 6.40 12.39 -2.30
C LEU A 113 6.51 10.89 -1.99
N TYR A 114 6.07 10.47 -0.81
CA TYR A 114 6.01 9.06 -0.41
C TYR A 114 5.12 8.24 -1.35
N PHE A 115 3.91 8.73 -1.62
CA PHE A 115 2.96 8.12 -2.56
C PHE A 115 3.51 8.07 -3.99
N LEU A 116 3.98 9.21 -4.51
CA LEU A 116 4.49 9.33 -5.87
C LEU A 116 5.74 8.46 -6.09
N THR A 117 6.56 8.24 -5.07
CA THR A 117 7.73 7.33 -5.17
C THR A 117 7.26 5.90 -5.49
N ALA A 118 6.31 5.36 -4.73
CA ALA A 118 5.74 4.03 -5.01
C ALA A 118 5.03 3.99 -6.37
N TYR A 119 4.26 5.03 -6.68
CA TYR A 119 3.44 5.04 -7.88
C TYR A 119 4.28 5.14 -9.15
N THR A 120 5.34 5.96 -9.12
CA THR A 120 6.23 6.14 -10.28
C THR A 120 6.96 4.84 -10.61
N THR A 121 7.49 4.12 -9.62
CA THR A 121 8.16 2.84 -9.88
C THR A 121 7.19 1.78 -10.41
N LEU A 122 5.98 1.73 -9.87
CA LEU A 122 4.92 0.85 -10.37
C LEU A 122 4.57 1.19 -11.82
N PHE A 123 4.30 2.46 -12.11
CA PHE A 123 3.93 2.93 -13.45
C PHE A 123 5.01 2.63 -14.49
N LEU A 124 6.28 2.90 -14.18
CA LEU A 124 7.40 2.65 -15.11
C LEU A 124 7.56 1.15 -15.41
N LEU A 125 7.42 0.28 -14.40
CA LEU A 125 7.49 -1.16 -14.62
C LEU A 125 6.27 -1.71 -15.36
N GLN A 126 5.09 -1.14 -15.17
CA GLN A 126 3.90 -1.52 -15.95
C GLN A 126 4.01 -1.05 -17.41
N ALA A 127 4.54 0.15 -17.66
CA ALA A 127 4.87 0.61 -19.01
C ALA A 127 5.87 -0.33 -19.69
N PHE A 128 6.90 -0.78 -18.94
CA PHE A 128 7.87 -1.74 -19.45
C PHE A 128 7.26 -3.13 -19.72
N ALA A 129 6.37 -3.61 -18.85
CA ALA A 129 5.63 -4.85 -19.08
C ALA A 129 4.80 -4.78 -20.38
N GLN A 130 4.11 -3.67 -20.61
CA GLN A 130 3.34 -3.44 -21.84
C GLN A 130 4.23 -3.44 -23.09
N TYR A 131 5.38 -2.77 -23.03
CA TYR A 131 6.36 -2.77 -24.11
C TYR A 131 6.84 -4.19 -24.44
N LEU A 132 7.10 -5.02 -23.43
CA LEU A 132 7.51 -6.42 -23.63
C LEU A 132 6.41 -7.29 -24.26
N GLU A 133 5.14 -6.94 -24.05
CA GLU A 133 4.01 -7.70 -24.61
C GLU A 133 3.69 -7.31 -26.06
N GLY A 134 3.66 -6.01 -26.36
CA GLY A 134 3.18 -5.50 -27.65
C GLY A 134 4.23 -4.80 -28.53
N GLY A 135 5.46 -4.63 -28.05
CA GLY A 135 6.52 -3.86 -28.74
C GLY A 135 6.31 -2.33 -28.73
N GLU A 136 5.17 -1.85 -28.23
CA GLU A 136 4.81 -0.43 -28.17
C GLU A 136 4.12 -0.11 -26.83
N ILE A 137 4.29 1.12 -26.36
CA ILE A 137 3.63 1.60 -25.13
C ILE A 137 2.45 2.47 -25.53
N GLN A 138 1.24 2.07 -25.12
CA GLN A 138 0.05 2.90 -25.33
C GLN A 138 -0.06 3.96 -24.22
N TRP A 139 0.78 5.00 -24.30
CA TRP A 139 0.91 6.03 -23.26
C TRP A 139 -0.41 6.64 -22.82
N ILE A 140 -1.29 6.98 -23.77
CA ILE A 140 -2.59 7.61 -23.46
C ILE A 140 -3.46 6.65 -22.65
N THR A 141 -3.61 5.41 -23.09
CA THR A 141 -4.37 4.38 -22.38
C THR A 141 -3.82 4.14 -20.98
N LEU A 142 -2.49 4.04 -20.86
CA LEU A 142 -1.82 3.82 -19.59
C LEU A 142 -2.04 5.01 -18.64
N LEU A 143 -1.80 6.23 -19.09
CA LEU A 143 -2.02 7.45 -18.30
C LEU A 143 -3.47 7.58 -17.83
N ILE A 144 -4.45 7.32 -18.69
CA ILE A 144 -5.87 7.38 -18.31
C ILE A 144 -6.17 6.35 -17.21
N ARG A 145 -5.75 5.09 -17.38
CA ARG A 145 -5.96 4.02 -16.38
C ARG A 145 -5.34 4.35 -15.03
N HIS A 146 -4.18 5.01 -15.03
CA HIS A 146 -3.49 5.38 -13.81
C HIS A 146 -3.98 6.69 -13.20
N SER A 147 -4.50 7.63 -13.98
CA SER A 147 -4.92 8.96 -13.50
C SER A 147 -5.93 8.88 -12.35
N VAL A 148 -6.95 8.03 -12.49
CA VAL A 148 -7.99 7.82 -11.47
C VAL A 148 -7.40 7.21 -10.21
N ASN A 149 -6.52 6.22 -10.36
CA ASN A 149 -5.83 5.58 -9.23
C ASN A 149 -4.87 6.52 -8.49
N ILE A 150 -4.17 7.39 -9.22
CA ILE A 150 -3.30 8.41 -8.63
C ILE A 150 -4.13 9.35 -7.78
N ILE A 151 -5.21 9.91 -8.34
CA ILE A 151 -6.05 10.88 -7.66
C ILE A 151 -6.73 10.24 -6.44
N LEU A 152 -7.41 9.11 -6.63
CA LEU A 152 -8.12 8.43 -5.54
C LEU A 152 -7.16 7.91 -4.48
N GLY A 153 -6.05 7.28 -4.89
CA GLY A 153 -5.04 6.77 -3.97
C GLY A 153 -4.41 7.88 -3.14
N TRP A 154 -4.11 9.02 -3.75
CA TRP A 154 -3.60 10.21 -3.05
C TRP A 154 -4.64 10.76 -2.06
N VAL A 155 -5.89 10.92 -2.49
CA VAL A 155 -6.98 11.41 -1.62
C VAL A 155 -7.17 10.49 -0.40
N ILE A 156 -7.22 9.17 -0.61
CA ILE A 156 -7.33 8.19 0.47
C ILE A 156 -6.17 8.34 1.45
N LEU A 157 -4.93 8.48 0.96
CA LEU A 157 -3.75 8.59 1.80
C LEU A 157 -3.72 9.92 2.59
N VAL A 158 -4.17 11.01 1.97
CA VAL A 158 -4.31 12.31 2.66
C VAL A 158 -5.40 12.27 3.72
N ILE A 159 -6.55 11.64 3.46
CA ILE A 159 -7.59 11.45 4.48
C ILE A 159 -7.05 10.57 5.62
N ALA A 160 -6.39 9.47 5.28
CA ALA A 160 -5.83 8.54 6.24
C ALA A 160 -4.77 9.18 7.15
N SER A 161 -4.01 10.16 6.65
CA SER A 161 -3.00 10.86 7.46
C SER A 161 -3.61 11.80 8.50
N LYS A 162 -4.83 12.29 8.25
CA LYS A 162 -5.59 13.12 9.19
C LYS A 162 -6.34 12.29 10.24
N GLN A 163 -6.57 11.01 9.98
CA GLN A 163 -7.19 10.11 10.96
C GLN A 163 -6.19 9.71 12.04
N GLN A 164 -6.61 9.89 13.30
CA GLN A 164 -5.82 9.46 14.45
C GLN A 164 -5.59 7.95 14.38
N ASP A 165 -4.38 7.52 14.74
CA ASP A 165 -3.97 6.12 14.85
C ASP A 165 -3.98 5.26 13.57
N LEU A 166 -4.34 5.82 12.40
CA LEU A 166 -4.33 5.07 11.14
C LEU A 166 -2.93 5.00 10.52
N MET A 167 -2.22 6.12 10.43
CA MET A 167 -0.85 6.21 9.87
C MET A 167 0.20 6.49 10.95
N VAL A 168 0.33 5.58 11.93
CA VAL A 168 1.33 5.67 13.00
C VAL A 168 2.24 4.46 13.01
N ASP A 169 3.50 4.62 13.43
CA ASP A 169 4.36 3.48 13.75
C ASP A 169 3.75 2.71 14.93
N MET A 170 3.07 1.62 14.60
CA MET A 170 2.21 0.89 15.52
C MET A 170 3.04 0.17 16.59
N HIS A 171 4.28 -0.20 16.26
CA HIS A 171 5.17 -0.82 17.23
C HIS A 171 5.55 0.16 18.34
N SER A 172 5.98 1.38 17.96
CA SER A 172 6.30 2.44 18.92
C SER A 172 5.07 2.91 19.69
N TYR A 173 3.92 3.02 19.02
CA TYR A 173 2.65 3.41 19.63
C TYR A 173 2.23 2.44 20.74
N LEU A 174 2.20 1.13 20.46
CA LEU A 174 1.79 0.12 21.45
C LEU A 174 2.75 0.03 22.64
N LEU A 175 4.06 0.20 22.39
CA LEU A 175 5.04 0.24 23.48
C LEU A 175 4.79 1.40 24.44
N LYS A 176 4.51 2.59 23.90
CA LYS A 176 4.19 3.77 24.69
C LYS A 176 2.94 3.56 25.55
N GLN A 177 1.87 2.99 24.97
CA GLN A 177 0.64 2.69 25.72
C GLN A 177 0.86 1.66 26.85
N ILE A 178 1.70 0.64 26.62
CA ILE A 178 2.02 -0.34 27.66
C ILE A 178 2.80 0.32 28.80
N GLU A 179 3.70 1.25 28.49
CA GLU A 179 4.47 1.98 29.50
C GLU A 179 3.58 2.94 30.31
N GLU A 180 2.67 3.66 29.66
CA GLU A 180 1.71 4.55 30.32
C GLU A 180 0.79 3.78 31.29
N ARG A 181 0.21 2.65 30.86
CA ARG A 181 -0.61 1.80 31.73
C ARG A 181 0.14 1.28 32.95
N LYS A 182 1.41 0.89 32.78
CA LYS A 182 2.24 0.44 33.90
C LYS A 182 2.55 1.55 34.91
N LYS A 183 2.62 2.81 34.46
CA LYS A 183 2.82 3.96 35.34
C LYS A 183 1.55 4.26 36.13
N GLU A 184 0.39 4.18 35.49
CA GLU A 184 -0.92 4.35 36.14
C GLU A 184 -1.16 3.28 37.21
N GLU A 185 -0.94 2.00 36.89
CA GLU A 185 -1.07 0.90 37.87
C GLU A 185 -0.16 1.10 39.09
N LYS A 186 1.10 1.51 38.90
CA LYS A 186 2.02 1.79 40.02
C LYS A 186 1.58 2.96 40.89
N TYR A 187 0.89 3.94 40.33
CA TYR A 187 0.40 5.10 41.07
C TYR A 187 -0.83 4.74 41.90
N ASP A 188 -1.70 3.86 41.40
CA ASP A 188 -2.89 3.38 42.12
C ASP A 188 -2.55 2.40 43.25
N TYR A 189 -1.53 1.54 43.11
CA TYR A 189 -1.06 0.66 44.20
C TYR A 189 -0.14 1.35 45.22
N GLY A 190 0.29 2.58 44.95
CA GLY A 190 1.13 3.39 45.85
C GLY A 190 0.35 4.34 46.75
N LYS A 191 -0.99 4.32 46.68
CA LYS A 191 -1.92 5.00 47.58
C LYS A 191 -2.62 3.98 48.48
#